data_AF-A0A7X8JWH5-F1
#
_entry.id   AF-A0A7X8JWH5-F1
#
_cell.length_a   1.000
_cell.length_b   1.000
_cell.length_c   1.000
_cell.angle_alpha   90.00
_cell.angle_beta   90.00
_cell.angle_gamma   90.00
#
_symmetry.space_group_name_H-M   'P 1'
#
loop_
_entity.id
_entity.type
_entity.pdbx_description
1 polymer ?
#
loop_
_entity_poly.entity_id
_entity_poly.type
_entity_poly.pdbx_seq_one_letter_code
_entity_poly.pdbx_strand_id
1 'polypeptide(L)'
;MSITVSLFSRKIGEIRGFLEKYYQRQIKLDNDVGQWTYIYNRPLEAIDMISTVIDNSHRHKINLSIQVDQGDIHLVTSENYNDIIKALLHVYYKDDKY
;
A
#
# COMPACT_ATOMS: atom_id res chain seq x y z
N MET A 1 5.85 -6.69 -14.26
CA MET A 1 5.37 -5.51 -13.53
C MET A 1 5.65 -5.68 -12.05
N SER A 2 6.11 -4.62 -11.39
CA SER A 2 6.24 -4.52 -9.94
C SER A 2 5.47 -3.30 -9.44
N ILE A 3 4.88 -3.38 -8.26
CA ILE A 3 4.13 -2.29 -7.64
C ILE A 3 4.78 -2.00 -6.29
N THR A 4 5.44 -0.86 -6.20
CA THR A 4 6.01 -0.38 -4.94
C THR A 4 4.92 0.34 -4.17
N VAL A 5 4.60 -0.16 -2.98
CA VAL A 5 3.69 0.49 -2.04
C VAL A 5 4.50 1.06 -0.90
N SER A 6 4.30 2.35 -0.61
CA SER A 6 4.97 3.03 0.50
C SER A 6 3.95 3.61 1.47
N LEU A 7 4.13 3.29 2.76
CA LEU A 7 3.35 3.80 3.88
C LEU A 7 4.19 4.82 4.64
N PHE A 8 3.57 5.92 5.06
CA PHE A 8 4.25 6.99 5.79
C PHE A 8 3.39 7.44 6.96
N SER A 9 4.02 7.63 8.12
CA SER A 9 3.35 8.22 9.27
C SER A 9 4.32 9.03 10.11
N ARG A 10 3.82 10.12 10.70
CA ARG A 10 4.56 10.90 11.70
C ARG A 10 4.31 10.42 13.12
N LYS A 11 3.38 9.48 13.31
CA LYS A 11 3.03 8.95 14.62
C LYS A 11 3.88 7.72 14.91
N ILE A 12 4.67 7.79 15.98
CA ILE A 12 5.55 6.70 16.42
C ILE A 12 4.72 5.44 16.66
N GLY A 13 5.18 4.32 16.13
CA GLY A 13 4.57 3.00 16.24
C GLY A 13 3.36 2.78 15.33
N GLU A 14 2.91 3.79 14.58
CA GLU A 14 1.66 3.70 13.81
C GLU A 14 1.79 2.71 12.64
N ILE A 15 2.89 2.79 11.89
CA ILE A 15 3.16 1.87 10.77
C ILE A 15 3.32 0.44 11.32
N ARG A 16 4.14 0.25 12.35
CA ARG A 16 4.33 -1.07 12.97
C ARG A 16 3.00 -1.66 13.45
N GLY A 17 2.21 -0.90 14.20
CA GLY A 17 0.95 -1.36 14.75
C GLY A 17 -0.10 -1.67 13.68
N PHE A 18 -0.10 -0.95 12.56
CA PHE A 18 -0.91 -1.28 11.40
C PHE A 18 -0.46 -2.60 10.77
N LEU A 19 0.83 -2.75 10.47
CA LEU A 19 1.37 -3.92 9.80
C LEU A 19 1.22 -5.18 10.67
N GLU A 20 1.42 -5.10 11.99
CA GLU A 20 1.23 -6.24 12.90
C GLU A 20 -0.21 -6.76 12.88
N LYS A 21 -1.20 -5.86 12.77
CA LYS A 21 -2.60 -6.23 12.62
C LYS A 21 -2.90 -6.80 11.24
N TYR A 22 -2.38 -6.17 10.19
CA TYR A 22 -2.55 -6.60 8.80
C TYR A 22 -2.02 -8.03 8.58
N TYR A 23 -0.78 -8.29 9.00
CA TYR A 23 -0.16 -9.61 8.85
C TYR A 23 -0.52 -10.60 9.98
N GLN A 24 -1.31 -10.17 10.97
CA GLN A 24 -1.69 -10.95 12.15
C GLN A 24 -0.50 -11.60 12.88
N ARG A 25 0.63 -10.90 12.94
CA ARG A 25 1.87 -11.37 13.57
C ARG A 25 2.72 -10.21 14.05
N GLN A 26 3.61 -10.48 14.99
CA GLN A 26 4.61 -9.49 15.39
C GLN A 26 5.60 -9.24 14.25
N ILE A 27 5.98 -7.99 14.06
CA ILE A 27 6.93 -7.58 13.03
C ILE A 27 8.14 -6.97 13.70
N LYS A 28 9.32 -7.42 13.27
CA LYS A 28 10.59 -6.81 13.66
C LYS A 28 10.77 -5.52 12.85
N LEU A 29 10.17 -4.44 13.35
CA LEU A 29 10.28 -3.09 12.83
C LEU A 29 10.49 -2.16 14.02
N ASP A 30 11.42 -1.21 13.90
CA ASP A 30 11.63 -0.22 14.95
C ASP A 30 10.40 0.68 15.11
N ASN A 31 10.15 1.14 16.33
CA ASN A 31 8.91 1.89 16.63
C ASN A 31 8.90 3.28 15.99
N ASP A 32 10.06 3.87 15.72
CA ASP A 32 10.23 5.20 15.16
C ASP A 32 10.30 5.22 13.62
N VAL A 33 10.03 4.09 12.97
CA VAL A 33 9.96 4.00 11.51
C VAL A 33 8.85 4.92 10.97
N GLY A 34 9.27 5.99 10.29
CA GLY A 34 8.38 6.96 9.64
C GLY A 34 7.92 6.56 8.24
N GLN A 35 8.58 5.56 7.63
CA GLN A 35 8.25 5.05 6.31
C GLN A 35 8.51 3.55 6.21
N TRP A 36 7.57 2.81 5.63
CA TRP A 36 7.75 1.42 5.23
C TRP A 36 7.41 1.25 3.76
N THR A 37 8.22 0.50 3.04
CA THR A 37 8.04 0.27 1.61
C THR A 37 8.14 -1.22 1.30
N TYR A 38 7.28 -1.72 0.42
CA TYR A 38 7.31 -3.08 -0.08
C TYR A 38 7.00 -3.14 -1.56
N ILE A 39 7.66 -4.07 -2.26
CA ILE A 39 7.53 -4.25 -3.70
C ILE A 39 6.70 -5.52 -3.93
N TYR A 40 5.50 -5.35 -4.45
CA TYR A 40 4.61 -6.46 -4.83
C TYR A 40 4.82 -6.83 -6.28
N ASN A 41 5.00 -8.12 -6.56
CA ASN A 41 5.04 -8.64 -7.93
C ASN A 41 3.65 -9.05 -8.45
N ARG A 42 2.63 -9.00 -7.58
CA ARG A 42 1.25 -9.36 -7.89
C ARG A 42 0.32 -8.18 -7.57
N PRO A 43 -0.38 -7.62 -8.56
CA PRO A 43 -1.29 -6.49 -8.35
C PRO A 43 -2.35 -6.73 -7.29
N LEU A 44 -2.91 -7.94 -7.22
CA LEU A 44 -3.94 -8.27 -6.24
C LEU A 44 -3.44 -8.13 -4.80
N GLU A 45 -2.18 -8.50 -4.52
CA GLU A 45 -1.58 -8.35 -3.19
C GLU A 45 -1.34 -6.86 -2.86
N ALA A 46 -0.93 -6.06 -3.84
CA ALA A 46 -0.83 -4.61 -3.66
C ALA A 46 -2.20 -3.96 -3.40
N ILE A 47 -3.23 -4.37 -4.15
CA ILE A 47 -4.62 -3.88 -4.00
C ILE A 47 -5.15 -4.19 -2.60
N ASP A 48 -4.87 -5.38 -2.06
CA ASP A 48 -5.30 -5.77 -0.71
C ASP A 48 -4.69 -4.84 0.36
N MET A 49 -3.39 -4.57 0.29
CA MET A 49 -2.71 -3.60 1.17
C MET A 49 -3.28 -2.19 1.01
N ILE A 50 -3.42 -1.70 -0.22
CA ILE A 50 -3.96 -0.35 -0.52
C ILE A 50 -5.37 -0.20 0.06
N SER A 51 -6.25 -1.16 -0.22
CA SER A 51 -7.65 -1.13 0.24
C SER A 51 -7.71 -1.17 1.76
N THR A 52 -6.92 -2.03 2.40
CA THR A 52 -6.90 -2.15 3.86
C THR A 52 -6.45 -0.85 4.55
N VAL A 53 -5.45 -0.16 4.00
CA VAL A 53 -5.00 1.14 4.52
C VAL A 53 -6.11 2.19 4.38
N ILE A 54 -6.73 2.28 3.20
CA ILE A 54 -7.78 3.27 2.91
C ILE A 54 -9.03 3.03 3.78
N ASP A 55 -9.49 1.79 3.88
CA ASP A 55 -10.66 1.39 4.68
C ASP A 55 -10.47 1.67 6.18
N ASN A 56 -9.22 1.76 6.64
CA ASN A 56 -8.89 2.04 8.04
C ASN A 56 -8.26 3.42 8.26
N SER A 57 -8.32 4.31 7.26
CA SER A 57 -7.76 5.66 7.32
C SER A 57 -8.36 6.55 8.44
N HIS A 58 -9.59 6.25 8.88
CA HIS A 58 -10.22 6.91 10.03
C HIS A 58 -9.60 6.49 11.38
N ARG A 59 -9.00 5.30 11.46
CA ARG A 59 -8.37 4.74 12.66
C ARG A 59 -6.87 4.96 12.67
N HIS A 60 -6.26 5.00 11.50
CA HIS A 60 -4.81 5.05 11.34
C HIS A 60 -4.37 6.29 10.58
N LYS A 61 -3.41 7.03 11.13
CA LYS A 61 -2.82 8.20 10.47
C LYS A 61 -1.67 7.79 9.55
N ILE A 62 -1.98 7.04 8.50
CA ILE A 62 -1.01 6.53 7.53
C ILE A 62 -1.33 7.13 6.16
N ASN A 63 -0.33 7.79 5.57
CA ASN A 63 -0.37 8.18 4.16
C ASN A 63 0.17 7.03 3.32
N LEU A 64 -0.31 6.93 2.08
CA LEU A 64 0.00 5.84 1.17
C LEU A 64 0.39 6.41 -0.18
N SER A 65 1.48 5.91 -0.78
CA SER A 65 1.80 6.13 -2.18
C SER A 65 2.09 4.82 -2.89
N ILE A 66 1.91 4.85 -4.21
CA ILE A 66 2.23 3.73 -5.09
C ILE A 66 3.13 4.18 -6.23
N GLN A 67 3.92 3.25 -6.76
CA GLN A 67 4.68 3.40 -7.99
C GLN A 67 4.58 2.10 -8.76
N VAL A 68 4.25 2.17 -10.04
CA VAL A 68 4.23 1.01 -10.94
C VAL A 68 5.52 1.00 -11.76
N ASP A 69 6.27 -0.09 -11.65
CA ASP A 69 7.62 -0.25 -12.19
C ASP A 69 8.51 0.96 -11.84
N GLN A 70 9.03 1.68 -12.83
CA GLN A 70 9.84 2.88 -12.65
C GLN A 70 9.09 4.16 -13.07
N GLY A 71 7.76 4.10 -13.06
CA GLY A 71 6.90 5.24 -13.37
C GLY A 71 6.84 6.29 -12.25
N ASP A 72 5.86 7.19 -12.38
CA ASP A 72 5.64 8.23 -11.38
C ASP A 72 5.12 7.67 -10.06
N ILE A 73 5.45 8.37 -8.97
CA ILE A 73 4.91 8.08 -7.64
C ILE A 73 3.57 8.80 -7.48
N HIS A 74 2.52 8.05 -7.21
CA HIS A 74 1.18 8.57 -7.01
C HIS A 74 0.77 8.46 -5.54
N LEU A 75 0.36 9.58 -4.93
CA LEU A 75 -0.25 9.58 -3.61
C LEU A 75 -1.68 9.02 -3.70
N VAL A 76 -2.03 8.10 -2.82
CA VAL A 76 -3.38 7.52 -2.73
C VAL A 76 -4.20 8.31 -1.71
N THR A 77 -5.37 8.76 -2.14
CA THR A 77 -6.34 9.52 -1.35
C THR A 77 -7.71 8.87 -1.44
N SER A 78 -8.64 9.29 -0.55
CA SER A 78 -10.04 8.87 -0.61
C SER A 78 -10.75 9.24 -1.92
N GLU A 79 -10.19 10.18 -2.68
CA GLU A 79 -10.76 10.64 -3.95
C GLU A 79 -10.29 9.79 -5.14
N ASN A 80 -9.04 9.29 -5.10
CA ASN A 80 -8.42 8.62 -6.25
C ASN A 80 -8.19 7.11 -6.07
N TYR A 81 -8.37 6.56 -4.86
CA TYR A 81 -8.05 5.15 -4.60
C TYR A 81 -8.82 4.18 -5.51
N ASN A 82 -10.09 4.48 -5.82
CA ASN A 82 -10.91 3.67 -6.71
C ASN A 82 -10.34 3.60 -8.12
N ASP A 83 -9.85 4.71 -8.65
CA ASP A 83 -9.29 4.76 -10.00
C ASP A 83 -7.92 4.09 -10.07
N ILE A 84 -7.14 4.21 -8.98
CA ILE A 84 -5.89 3.47 -8.81
C ILE A 84 -6.15 1.95 -8.79
N ILE A 85 -7.12 1.47 -8.00
CA ILE A 85 -7.47 0.04 -7.94
C ILE A 85 -7.93 -0.46 -9.31
N LYS A 86 -8.80 0.30 -10.01
CA LYS A 86 -9.22 -0.05 -11.38
C LYS A 86 -8.04 -0.14 -12.34
N ALA A 87 -7.10 0.79 -12.26
CA ALA A 87 -5.90 0.77 -13.09
C ALA A 87 -5.04 -0.47 -12.83
N LEU A 88 -4.80 -0.82 -11.56
CA LEU A 88 -4.05 -2.02 -11.18
C LEU A 88 -4.74 -3.32 -11.64
N LEU A 89 -6.07 -3.40 -11.50
CA LEU A 89 -6.86 -4.53 -12.00
C LEU A 89 -6.79 -4.63 -13.53
N HIS A 90 -6.85 -3.51 -14.24
CA HIS A 90 -6.74 -3.49 -15.70
C HIS A 90 -5.39 -4.01 -16.18
N VAL A 91 -4.29 -3.66 -15.50
CA VAL A 91 -2.98 -4.22 -15.85
C VAL A 91 -2.94 -5.71 -15.57
N TYR A 92 -3.43 -6.16 -14.41
CA TYR A 92 -3.52 -7.59 -14.08
C TYR A 92 -4.25 -8.40 -15.16
N TYR A 93 -5.45 -7.98 -15.57
CA TYR A 93 -6.24 -8.70 -16.58
C TYR A 93 -5.71 -8.57 -18.00
N LYS A 94 -4.82 -7.61 -18.29
CA LYS A 94 -4.13 -7.51 -19.57
C LYS A 94 -2.91 -8.43 -19.62
N ASP A 95 -2.17 -8.53 -18.53
CA ASP A 95 -1.03 -9.45 -18.41
C ASP A 95 -1.48 -10.92 -18.46
N ASP A 96 -2.68 -11.25 -17.96
CA ASP A 96 -3.23 -12.62 -17.97
C ASP A 96 -3.68 -13.10 -19.38
N LYS A 97 -3.71 -12.21 -20.39
CA LYS A 97 -4.18 -12.51 -21.75
C LYS A 97 -3.08 -12.89 -22.74
N TYR A 98 -1.83 -13.04 -22.30
CA TYR A 98 -0.68 -13.45 -23.11
C TYR A 98 0.18 -14.49 -22.38
#